data_AF-A0A7C3MWC2-F1
#
_entry.id   AF-A0A7C3MWC2-F1
#
_cell.length_a   1.000
_cell.length_b   1.000
_cell.length_c   1.000
_cell.angle_alpha   90.00
_cell.angle_beta   90.00
_cell.angle_gamma   90.00
#
_symmetry.space_group_name_H-M   'P 1'
#
loop_
_entity.id
_entity.type
_entity.pdbx_description
1 polymer ?
#
loop_
_entity_poly.entity_id
_entity_poly.type
_entity_poly.pdbx_seq_one_letter_code
_entity_poly.pdbx_strand_id
1 'polypeptide(L)'
;MGRRTNARSEPGNRADPHRNAGPRARGDAAGAASGVRTRPQVARRRTGLAKWAIIGLVVAATVVGYSSLVSSELAFSGDRAFECLRKQVAFGPRPVGWAAHEKCRAYLGSELRRYVDKLYYQDFAWSNNGRKYRLTNIVGVLNPSAPKKIVVGAHWDTRPTADMEPLPADRSRPIPGANDGASGASVVVELARALQANRPKVGVIFVLFDGEDYGPGIDRMFMGSEYYGAHPIPSKPSEAIVVDMVGDANLNIPKEPGSVSSDPKLVDAIWNTASGLGYYQFSPSTGPTVMDDHTSLQNQGIPAIDIIDFEYPPWHTLQDTVDKCSPESLEVVGRTLEKYLRGLPG
;
A
#
# COMPACT_ATOMS: atom_id res chain seq x y z
N MET A 1 -35.50 40.28 14.65
CA MET A 1 -35.19 40.62 13.24
C MET A 1 -34.03 39.74 12.81
N GLY A 2 -34.05 38.88 11.80
CA GLY A 2 -34.92 38.78 10.64
C GLY A 2 -34.05 38.59 9.39
N ARG A 3 -33.80 37.31 9.06
CA ARG A 3 -33.47 36.72 7.74
C ARG A 3 -32.15 36.99 6.99
N ARG A 4 -31.60 35.84 6.55
CA ARG A 4 -30.70 35.52 5.43
C ARG A 4 -31.00 36.29 4.15
N THR A 5 -29.99 36.46 3.27
CA THR A 5 -29.87 35.76 1.96
C THR A 5 -28.55 36.09 1.23
N ASN A 6 -27.87 35.04 0.74
CA ASN A 6 -26.88 35.05 -0.34
C ASN A 6 -27.58 35.19 -1.70
N ALA A 7 -26.90 35.78 -2.70
CA ALA A 7 -26.95 35.32 -4.10
C ALA A 7 -25.82 35.93 -4.96
N ARG A 8 -25.02 35.06 -5.57
CA ARG A 8 -24.18 35.30 -6.76
C ARG A 8 -25.02 35.13 -8.02
N SER A 9 -24.66 35.81 -9.11
CA SER A 9 -24.89 35.32 -10.48
C SER A 9 -23.93 35.97 -11.47
N GLU A 10 -23.09 35.17 -12.11
CA GLU A 10 -22.36 35.48 -13.35
C GLU A 10 -22.89 34.60 -14.51
N PRO A 11 -22.66 34.98 -15.78
CA PRO A 11 -23.55 34.64 -16.88
C PRO A 11 -23.12 33.40 -17.70
N GLY A 12 -24.11 32.90 -18.45
CA GLY A 12 -24.11 31.61 -19.13
C GLY A 12 -23.26 31.50 -20.39
N ASN A 13 -22.87 30.25 -20.65
CA ASN A 13 -22.14 29.81 -21.83
C ASN A 13 -23.12 29.21 -22.86
N ARG A 14 -23.08 29.69 -24.11
CA ARG A 14 -23.89 29.21 -25.25
C ARG A 14 -23.12 28.11 -25.99
N ALA A 15 -23.82 27.04 -26.32
CA ALA A 15 -23.41 26.02 -27.29
C ALA A 15 -24.00 26.34 -28.67
N ASP A 16 -23.27 26.04 -29.74
CA ASP A 16 -23.85 25.78 -31.07
C ASP A 16 -22.88 24.93 -31.94
N PRO A 17 -23.33 23.81 -32.55
CA PRO A 17 -22.55 23.06 -33.53
C PRO A 17 -23.19 23.06 -34.94
N HIS A 18 -22.39 23.41 -35.94
CA HIS A 18 -22.69 23.24 -37.38
C HIS A 18 -21.45 22.63 -38.06
N ARG A 19 -21.47 21.44 -38.66
CA ARG A 19 -22.19 20.89 -39.84
C ARG A 19 -21.23 20.72 -41.05
N ASN A 20 -21.25 19.50 -41.58
CA ASN A 20 -21.23 19.09 -42.99
C ASN A 20 -19.93 18.87 -43.81
N ALA A 21 -19.86 17.63 -44.33
CA ALA A 21 -19.69 17.16 -45.72
C ALA A 21 -18.41 17.55 -46.49
N GLY A 22 -17.76 16.72 -47.31
CA GLY A 22 -18.04 15.43 -47.94
C GLY A 22 -16.89 15.12 -48.94
N PRO A 23 -16.90 13.97 -49.65
CA PRO A 23 -15.69 13.29 -50.17
C PRO A 23 -15.51 13.39 -51.70
N ARG A 24 -14.30 13.10 -52.23
CA ARG A 24 -14.10 12.71 -53.64
C ARG A 24 -12.99 11.67 -53.89
N ALA A 25 -13.31 10.80 -54.86
CA ALA A 25 -12.72 9.55 -55.31
C ALA A 25 -11.60 9.74 -56.37
N ARG A 26 -10.62 8.82 -56.47
CA ARG A 26 -10.39 7.72 -57.47
C ARG A 26 -9.57 8.10 -58.72
N GLY A 27 -8.71 7.16 -59.14
CA GLY A 27 -8.11 7.09 -60.48
C GLY A 27 -7.04 6.00 -60.62
N ASP A 28 -7.40 4.89 -61.25
CA ASP A 28 -6.57 3.76 -61.76
C ASP A 28 -5.59 4.24 -62.88
N ALA A 29 -4.69 3.50 -63.53
CA ALA A 29 -4.52 2.09 -63.85
C ALA A 29 -3.12 1.82 -64.45
N ALA A 30 -2.84 0.53 -64.68
CA ALA A 30 -1.62 -0.11 -65.17
C ALA A 30 -1.28 0.06 -66.67
N GLY A 31 -0.06 -0.36 -67.04
CA GLY A 31 0.35 -0.64 -68.42
C GLY A 31 1.67 -1.41 -68.47
N ALA A 32 1.63 -2.66 -68.96
CA ALA A 32 2.77 -3.53 -69.20
C ALA A 32 2.90 -3.79 -70.72
N ALA A 33 4.14 -3.92 -71.24
CA ALA A 33 4.40 -4.63 -72.49
C ALA A 33 5.88 -5.05 -72.63
N SER A 34 6.03 -6.20 -73.29
CA SER A 34 7.17 -7.11 -73.49
C SER A 34 8.18 -6.72 -74.58
N GLY A 35 9.38 -7.31 -74.54
CA GLY A 35 10.33 -7.38 -75.67
C GLY A 35 11.55 -8.28 -75.40
N VAL A 36 12.02 -9.03 -76.40
CA VAL A 36 12.73 -10.33 -76.32
C VAL A 36 14.16 -10.30 -76.94
N ARG A 37 15.05 -11.22 -76.49
CA ARG A 37 16.33 -11.75 -77.08
C ARG A 37 17.57 -10.80 -77.09
N THR A 38 18.85 -11.18 -76.95
CA THR A 38 19.65 -12.43 -77.13
C THR A 38 21.02 -12.32 -76.38
N ARG A 39 21.71 -13.45 -76.12
CA ARG A 39 23.03 -13.63 -75.43
C ARG A 39 24.26 -13.10 -76.25
N PRO A 40 25.44 -12.75 -75.66
CA PRO A 40 26.49 -13.74 -75.29
C PRO A 40 27.45 -13.42 -74.09
N GLN A 41 28.16 -14.49 -73.69
CA GLN A 41 29.37 -14.72 -72.86
C GLN A 41 30.06 -13.66 -71.94
N VAL A 42 30.29 -14.14 -70.71
CA VAL A 42 31.49 -14.10 -69.83
C VAL A 42 32.26 -12.78 -69.62
N ALA A 43 32.19 -12.24 -68.40
CA ALA A 43 33.34 -11.63 -67.71
C ALA A 43 33.21 -11.75 -66.20
N ARG A 44 34.26 -12.27 -65.58
CA ARG A 44 34.44 -12.49 -64.14
C ARG A 44 34.79 -11.15 -63.47
N ARG A 45 33.96 -10.64 -62.56
CA ARG A 45 34.38 -9.65 -61.55
C ARG A 45 33.79 -10.01 -60.19
N ARG A 46 34.70 -10.38 -59.28
CA ARG A 46 34.49 -10.36 -57.83
C ARG A 46 34.24 -8.92 -57.40
N THR A 47 33.18 -8.66 -56.64
CA THR A 47 33.08 -7.62 -55.59
C THR A 47 31.65 -7.62 -55.03
N GLY A 48 31.48 -7.72 -53.71
CA GLY A 48 30.29 -7.16 -53.05
C GLY A 48 29.43 -8.02 -52.12
N LEU A 49 29.94 -9.07 -51.47
CA LEU A 49 29.25 -9.68 -50.31
C LEU A 49 29.74 -9.03 -49.01
N ALA A 50 29.40 -7.76 -48.80
CA ALA A 50 29.71 -7.06 -47.54
C ALA A 50 28.77 -5.87 -47.31
N LYS A 51 27.45 -6.06 -47.46
CA LYS A 51 26.46 -5.03 -47.05
C LYS A 51 25.20 -5.56 -46.35
N TRP A 52 25.07 -6.86 -46.11
CA TRP A 52 23.89 -7.43 -45.42
C TRP A 52 24.17 -8.07 -44.05
N ALA A 53 25.44 -8.16 -43.63
CA ALA A 53 25.77 -8.72 -42.31
C ALA A 53 25.68 -7.71 -41.14
N ILE A 54 25.53 -6.41 -41.42
CA ILE A 54 25.47 -5.38 -40.36
C ILE A 54 24.03 -5.03 -39.96
N ILE A 55 23.04 -5.24 -40.84
CA ILE A 55 21.64 -4.94 -40.52
C ILE A 55 21.02 -6.03 -39.62
N GLY A 56 21.44 -7.29 -39.75
CA GLY A 56 20.97 -8.38 -38.88
C GLY A 56 21.51 -8.31 -37.44
N LEU A 57 22.68 -7.68 -37.23
CA LEU A 57 23.32 -7.60 -35.91
C LEU A 57 22.80 -6.42 -35.08
N VAL A 58 22.35 -5.34 -35.75
CA VAL A 58 21.70 -4.21 -35.07
C VAL A 58 20.26 -4.56 -34.66
N VAL A 59 19.53 -5.37 -35.44
CA VAL A 59 18.18 -5.83 -35.07
C VAL A 59 18.22 -6.88 -33.96
N ALA A 60 19.23 -7.75 -33.92
CA ALA A 60 19.42 -8.68 -32.81
C ALA A 60 19.85 -7.96 -31.51
N ALA A 61 20.67 -6.92 -31.60
CA ALA A 61 21.08 -6.12 -30.44
C ALA A 61 19.95 -5.22 -29.90
N THR A 62 19.02 -4.76 -30.75
CA THR A 62 17.83 -4.03 -30.27
C THR A 62 16.79 -4.96 -29.66
N VAL A 63 16.61 -6.18 -30.16
CA VAL A 63 15.67 -7.15 -29.55
C VAL A 63 16.20 -7.74 -28.23
N VAL A 64 17.52 -7.93 -28.10
CA VAL A 64 18.12 -8.35 -26.82
C VAL A 64 18.20 -7.20 -25.80
N GLY A 65 18.24 -5.94 -26.26
CA GLY A 65 18.24 -4.74 -25.40
C GLY A 65 16.86 -4.35 -24.84
N TYR A 66 15.76 -4.77 -25.44
CA TYR A 66 14.41 -4.44 -24.95
C TYR A 66 13.95 -5.33 -23.78
N SER A 67 14.58 -6.47 -23.56
CA SER A 67 14.19 -7.39 -22.47
C SER A 67 14.75 -6.99 -21.09
N SER A 68 15.54 -5.92 -21.00
CA SER A 68 16.13 -5.44 -19.73
C SER A 68 15.49 -4.16 -19.18
N LEU A 69 14.41 -3.69 -19.79
CA LEU A 69 13.65 -2.50 -19.35
C LEU A 69 12.17 -2.82 -19.11
N VAL A 70 11.84 -4.07 -18.80
CA VAL A 70 10.67 -4.29 -17.95
C VAL A 70 11.10 -3.77 -16.58
N SER A 71 10.76 -2.51 -16.27
CA SER A 71 10.58 -2.13 -14.86
C SER A 71 9.69 -3.21 -14.30
N SER A 72 10.23 -4.16 -13.52
CA SER A 72 9.45 -5.30 -13.06
C SER A 72 8.21 -4.74 -12.41
N GLU A 73 7.05 -5.13 -12.93
CA GLU A 73 5.77 -4.69 -12.41
C GLU A 73 5.74 -4.92 -10.90
N LEU A 74 5.16 -3.98 -10.15
CA LEU A 74 5.02 -4.12 -8.71
C LEU A 74 4.15 -5.34 -8.42
N ALA A 75 4.59 -6.17 -7.50
CA ALA A 75 3.98 -7.46 -7.23
C ALA A 75 2.77 -7.37 -6.30
N PHE A 76 2.62 -6.30 -5.52
CA PHE A 76 1.52 -6.12 -4.57
C PHE A 76 0.15 -6.14 -5.30
N SER A 77 -0.80 -6.89 -4.73
CA SER A 77 -2.15 -7.06 -5.27
C SER A 77 -3.19 -6.58 -4.27
N GLY A 78 -4.00 -5.59 -4.65
CA GLY A 78 -5.14 -5.12 -3.86
C GLY A 78 -6.13 -6.22 -3.53
N ASP A 79 -6.46 -7.06 -4.51
CA ASP A 79 -7.40 -8.17 -4.34
C ASP A 79 -6.96 -9.16 -3.25
N ARG A 80 -5.68 -9.53 -3.21
CA ARG A 80 -5.15 -10.44 -2.18
C ARG A 80 -5.16 -9.80 -0.80
N ALA A 81 -4.79 -8.52 -0.70
CA ALA A 81 -4.91 -7.79 0.56
C ALA A 81 -6.39 -7.73 1.00
N PHE A 82 -7.31 -7.51 0.07
CA PHE A 82 -8.74 -7.43 0.38
C PHE A 82 -9.36 -8.78 0.77
N GLU A 83 -8.88 -9.89 0.19
CA GLU A 83 -9.20 -11.24 0.66
C GLU A 83 -8.72 -11.47 2.10
N CYS A 84 -7.52 -10.99 2.45
CA CYS A 84 -7.01 -11.04 3.81
C CYS A 84 -7.91 -10.25 4.77
N LEU A 85 -8.29 -9.03 4.40
CA LEU A 85 -9.20 -8.17 5.17
C LEU A 85 -10.53 -8.89 5.43
N ARG A 86 -11.17 -9.39 4.37
CA ARG A 86 -12.42 -10.17 4.47
C ARG A 86 -12.27 -11.37 5.40
N LYS A 87 -11.13 -12.06 5.35
CA LYS A 87 -10.89 -13.21 6.21
C LYS A 87 -10.78 -12.84 7.68
N GLN A 88 -10.11 -11.73 7.99
CA GLN A 88 -10.02 -11.19 9.35
C GLN A 88 -11.39 -10.81 9.90
N VAL A 89 -12.19 -10.05 9.13
CA VAL A 89 -13.54 -9.64 9.53
C VAL A 89 -14.48 -10.84 9.70
N ALA A 90 -14.33 -11.89 8.89
CA ALA A 90 -15.14 -13.10 8.98
C ALA A 90 -14.93 -13.92 10.27
N PHE A 91 -13.85 -13.69 11.04
CA PHE A 91 -13.72 -14.25 12.38
C PHE A 91 -14.67 -13.60 13.40
N GLY A 92 -15.23 -12.43 13.07
CA GLY A 92 -15.93 -11.54 13.99
C GLY A 92 -14.97 -10.60 14.73
N PRO A 93 -15.49 -9.74 15.63
CA PRO A 93 -14.69 -8.80 16.38
C PRO A 93 -13.50 -9.42 17.11
N ARG A 94 -12.33 -8.79 17.02
CA ARG A 94 -11.05 -9.26 17.56
C ARG A 94 -10.53 -8.43 18.76
N PRO A 95 -11.33 -8.07 19.77
CA PRO A 95 -10.75 -7.52 20.99
C PRO A 95 -9.83 -8.52 21.68
N VAL A 96 -8.81 -8.01 22.36
CA VAL A 96 -7.84 -8.80 23.12
C VAL A 96 -8.55 -9.80 24.06
N GLY A 97 -8.13 -11.06 23.99
CA GLY A 97 -8.64 -12.14 24.84
C GLY A 97 -9.96 -12.79 24.37
N TRP A 98 -10.47 -12.43 23.18
CA TRP A 98 -11.64 -13.07 22.57
C TRP A 98 -11.23 -14.27 21.70
N ALA A 99 -12.17 -15.21 21.49
CA ALA A 99 -11.88 -16.38 20.67
C ALA A 99 -11.59 -16.04 19.19
N ALA A 100 -12.19 -14.97 18.67
CA ALA A 100 -11.95 -14.48 17.31
C ALA A 100 -10.56 -13.84 17.16
N HIS A 101 -10.08 -13.15 18.21
CA HIS A 101 -8.71 -12.60 18.28
C HIS A 101 -7.67 -13.71 18.16
N GLU A 102 -7.80 -14.79 18.93
CA GLU A 102 -6.90 -15.96 18.83
C GLU A 102 -6.91 -16.65 17.46
N LYS A 103 -8.09 -16.78 16.83
CA LYS A 103 -8.22 -17.32 15.46
C LYS A 103 -7.54 -16.41 14.43
N CYS A 104 -7.71 -15.09 14.57
CA CYS A 104 -7.08 -14.11 13.70
C CYS A 104 -5.55 -14.11 13.88
N ARG A 105 -5.03 -14.17 15.11
CA ARG A 105 -3.60 -14.30 15.40
C ARG A 105 -2.99 -15.50 14.68
N ALA A 106 -3.65 -16.65 14.78
CA ALA A 106 -3.19 -17.88 14.14
C ALA A 106 -3.18 -17.73 12.61
N TYR A 107 -4.24 -17.15 12.04
CA TYR A 107 -4.35 -16.88 10.61
C TYR A 107 -3.25 -15.93 10.11
N LEU A 108 -3.12 -14.75 10.70
CA LEU A 108 -2.14 -13.73 10.30
C LEU A 108 -0.71 -14.25 10.42
N GLY A 109 -0.38 -14.92 11.53
CA GLY A 109 0.94 -15.53 11.69
C GLY A 109 1.19 -16.69 10.73
N SER A 110 0.16 -17.42 10.31
CA SER A 110 0.29 -18.46 9.27
C SER A 110 0.53 -17.88 7.88
N GLU A 111 -0.16 -16.79 7.52
CA GLU A 111 0.03 -16.11 6.25
C GLU A 111 1.40 -15.44 6.18
N LEU A 112 1.78 -14.67 7.22
CA LEU A 112 3.07 -13.98 7.24
C LEU A 112 4.24 -14.95 7.17
N ARG A 113 4.17 -16.10 7.86
CA ARG A 113 5.21 -17.16 7.84
C ARG A 113 5.57 -17.61 6.43
N ARG A 114 4.63 -17.57 5.47
CA ARG A 114 4.85 -18.04 4.10
C ARG A 114 5.83 -17.16 3.33
N TYR A 115 6.00 -15.92 3.75
CA TYR A 115 6.67 -14.88 2.96
C TYR A 115 7.92 -14.29 3.63
N VAL A 116 8.15 -14.58 4.91
CA VAL A 116 9.28 -14.06 5.69
C VAL A 116 10.34 -15.13 5.96
N ASP A 117 11.59 -14.69 6.18
CA ASP A 117 12.71 -15.59 6.50
C ASP A 117 12.68 -16.06 7.95
N LYS A 118 12.17 -15.21 8.86
CA LYS A 118 11.99 -15.53 10.27
C LYS A 118 10.66 -14.99 10.77
N LEU A 119 10.00 -15.74 11.64
CA LEU A 119 8.78 -15.32 12.33
C LEU A 119 8.99 -15.45 13.83
N TYR A 120 8.55 -14.44 14.57
CA TYR A 120 8.49 -14.40 16.02
C TYR A 120 7.05 -14.11 16.46
N TYR A 121 6.63 -14.77 17.52
CA TYR A 121 5.51 -14.31 18.33
C TYR A 121 6.12 -13.64 19.56
N GLN A 122 5.92 -12.33 19.68
CA GLN A 122 6.42 -11.54 20.80
C GLN A 122 5.29 -11.39 21.81
N ASP A 123 5.28 -12.29 22.78
CA ASP A 123 4.27 -12.34 23.84
C ASP A 123 4.61 -11.37 24.99
N PHE A 124 3.59 -10.70 25.50
CA PHE A 124 3.68 -9.88 26.69
C PHE A 124 2.36 -9.88 27.46
N ALA A 125 2.41 -9.42 28.71
CA ALA A 125 1.25 -9.42 29.60
C ALA A 125 0.78 -7.99 29.85
N TRP A 126 -0.54 -7.81 29.84
CA TRP A 126 -1.21 -6.59 30.25
C TRP A 126 -2.30 -6.91 31.25
N SER A 127 -2.62 -5.98 32.15
CA SER A 127 -3.64 -6.16 33.17
C SER A 127 -4.67 -5.03 33.11
N ASN A 128 -5.95 -5.38 33.12
CA ASN A 128 -7.05 -4.43 33.17
C ASN A 128 -8.07 -4.89 34.21
N ASN A 129 -8.38 -4.03 35.18
CA ASN A 129 -9.31 -4.31 36.29
C ASN A 129 -9.02 -5.66 36.99
N GLY A 130 -7.74 -5.96 37.24
CA GLY A 130 -7.31 -7.19 37.90
C GLY A 130 -7.31 -8.46 37.02
N ARG A 131 -7.84 -8.39 35.79
CA ARG A 131 -7.74 -9.47 34.81
C ARG A 131 -6.46 -9.34 34.01
N LYS A 132 -5.70 -10.43 33.90
CA LYS A 132 -4.50 -10.51 33.05
C LYS A 132 -4.86 -11.00 31.66
N TYR A 133 -4.29 -10.34 30.66
CA TYR A 133 -4.36 -10.69 29.25
C TYR A 133 -2.96 -11.01 28.76
N ARG A 134 -2.86 -11.99 27.86
CA ARG A 134 -1.66 -12.24 27.07
C ARG A 134 -1.89 -11.61 25.70
N LEU A 135 -1.03 -10.68 25.34
CA LEU A 135 -0.99 -10.06 24.03
C LEU A 135 0.18 -10.63 23.25
N THR A 136 0.09 -10.58 21.93
CA THR A 136 1.11 -11.13 21.05
C THR A 136 1.27 -10.26 19.81
N ASN A 137 2.39 -9.52 19.74
CA ASN A 137 2.82 -8.97 18.46
C ASN A 137 3.29 -10.12 17.55
N ILE A 138 2.92 -10.07 16.27
CA ILE A 138 3.39 -11.03 15.26
C ILE A 138 4.47 -10.33 14.43
N VAL A 139 5.71 -10.83 14.51
CA VAL A 139 6.87 -10.18 13.88
C VAL A 139 7.48 -11.08 12.82
N GLY A 140 7.36 -10.68 11.56
CA GLY A 140 7.98 -11.34 10.43
C GLY A 140 9.20 -10.55 9.93
N VAL A 141 10.29 -11.22 9.55
CA VAL A 141 11.52 -10.57 9.09
C VAL A 141 11.94 -11.10 7.74
N LEU A 142 12.07 -10.21 6.77
CA LEU A 142 12.71 -10.46 5.49
C LEU A 142 14.12 -9.89 5.51
N ASN A 143 15.09 -10.64 5.00
CA ASN A 143 16.51 -10.27 4.96
C ASN A 143 17.07 -9.90 6.36
N PRO A 144 17.03 -10.82 7.34
CA PRO A 144 17.40 -10.54 8.74
C PRO A 144 18.88 -10.18 8.93
N SER A 145 19.75 -10.54 7.99
CA SER A 145 21.19 -10.23 8.03
C SER A 145 21.53 -8.81 7.58
N ALA A 146 20.59 -8.07 6.97
CA ALA A 146 20.84 -6.71 6.52
C ALA A 146 21.18 -5.78 7.69
N PRO A 147 22.17 -4.88 7.53
CA PRO A 147 22.55 -3.93 8.57
C PRO A 147 21.43 -2.91 8.82
N LYS A 148 20.89 -2.29 7.76
CA LYS A 148 19.71 -1.42 7.84
C LYS A 148 18.45 -2.26 7.87
N LYS A 149 17.56 -1.99 8.83
CA LYS A 149 16.24 -2.61 8.95
C LYS A 149 15.16 -1.57 9.13
N ILE A 150 14.04 -1.76 8.44
CA ILE A 150 12.88 -0.86 8.46
C ILE A 150 11.69 -1.64 8.96
N VAL A 151 10.93 -1.06 9.88
CA VAL A 151 9.64 -1.61 10.28
C VAL A 151 8.56 -1.16 9.31
N VAL A 152 7.70 -2.09 8.89
CA VAL A 152 6.37 -1.77 8.38
C VAL A 152 5.38 -2.45 9.30
N GLY A 153 4.53 -1.67 9.96
CA GLY A 153 3.63 -2.19 10.97
C GLY A 153 2.20 -1.71 10.83
N ALA A 154 1.30 -2.44 11.50
CA ALA A 154 -0.12 -2.11 11.62
C ALA A 154 -0.66 -2.84 12.86
N HIS A 155 -1.66 -2.28 13.53
CA HIS A 155 -2.40 -3.04 14.52
C HIS A 155 -3.36 -4.05 13.87
N TRP A 156 -3.79 -5.06 14.64
CA TRP A 156 -4.69 -6.11 14.12
C TRP A 156 -5.82 -6.50 15.07
N ASP A 157 -5.76 -6.06 16.33
CA ASP A 157 -6.89 -6.14 17.25
C ASP A 157 -7.93 -5.08 16.88
N THR A 158 -9.07 -5.09 17.57
CA THR A 158 -10.16 -4.15 17.28
C THR A 158 -10.89 -3.76 18.54
N ARG A 159 -11.46 -2.55 18.55
CA ARG A 159 -12.22 -2.04 19.68
C ARG A 159 -13.27 -2.99 20.25
N PRO A 160 -13.31 -3.17 21.57
CA PRO A 160 -14.42 -3.85 22.24
C PRO A 160 -15.72 -3.03 22.27
N THR A 161 -15.68 -1.75 21.86
CA THR A 161 -16.80 -0.80 21.94
C THR A 161 -16.89 0.10 20.72
N ALA A 162 -18.10 0.42 20.26
CA ALA A 162 -18.39 1.35 19.18
C ALA A 162 -18.76 2.73 19.76
N ASP A 163 -17.84 3.34 20.50
CA ASP A 163 -18.09 4.52 21.33
C ASP A 163 -18.49 5.77 20.55
N MET A 164 -18.23 5.80 19.23
CA MET A 164 -18.67 6.85 18.32
C MET A 164 -20.06 6.63 17.73
N GLU A 165 -20.77 5.55 18.11
CA GLU A 165 -22.15 5.33 17.69
C GLU A 165 -23.08 6.48 18.13
N PRO A 166 -23.93 7.00 17.22
CA PRO A 166 -24.92 8.02 17.57
C PRO A 166 -25.91 7.54 18.64
N LEU A 167 -26.27 6.26 18.61
CA LEU A 167 -27.19 5.65 19.57
C LEU A 167 -26.41 5.13 20.79
N PRO A 168 -26.64 5.67 22.01
CA PRO A 168 -25.91 5.23 23.20
C PRO A 168 -26.06 3.73 23.52
N ALA A 169 -27.19 3.13 23.12
CA ALA A 169 -27.44 1.70 23.31
C ALA A 169 -26.46 0.81 22.54
N ASP A 170 -25.92 1.29 21.43
CA ASP A 170 -25.01 0.53 20.57
C ASP A 170 -23.53 0.70 20.96
N ARG A 171 -23.19 1.72 21.76
CA ARG A 171 -21.79 2.05 22.11
C ARG A 171 -21.02 0.97 22.85
N SER A 172 -21.73 0.04 23.49
CA SER A 172 -21.11 -1.09 24.20
C SER A 172 -20.78 -2.28 23.30
N ARG A 173 -21.20 -2.24 22.03
CA ARG A 173 -20.99 -3.33 21.07
C ARG A 173 -19.60 -3.22 20.44
N PRO A 174 -18.90 -4.33 20.18
CA PRO A 174 -17.59 -4.29 19.54
C PRO A 174 -17.69 -3.95 18.05
N ILE A 175 -16.69 -3.23 17.52
CA ILE A 175 -16.67 -2.84 16.11
C ILE A 175 -16.25 -4.00 15.20
N PRO A 176 -16.74 -4.06 13.94
CA PRO A 176 -16.28 -5.05 12.98
C PRO A 176 -14.85 -4.81 12.49
N GLY A 177 -14.28 -3.61 12.60
CA GLY A 177 -12.85 -3.34 12.42
C GLY A 177 -12.33 -3.74 11.04
N ALA A 178 -13.02 -3.30 10.00
CA ALA A 178 -12.67 -3.64 8.62
C ALA A 178 -11.57 -2.70 8.10
N ASN A 179 -11.73 -1.41 8.34
CA ASN A 179 -10.73 -0.41 8.07
C ASN A 179 -9.78 -0.26 9.27
N ASP A 180 -10.35 -0.13 10.47
CA ASP A 180 -9.66 0.02 11.75
C ASP A 180 -9.15 -1.36 12.23
N GLY A 181 -7.87 -1.63 11.99
CA GLY A 181 -7.21 -2.92 12.19
C GLY A 181 -7.00 -3.74 10.91
N ALA A 182 -8.06 -4.28 10.32
CA ALA A 182 -7.90 -5.31 9.27
C ALA A 182 -7.26 -4.78 7.97
N SER A 183 -7.40 -3.49 7.64
CA SER A 183 -6.83 -2.89 6.42
C SER A 183 -5.30 -2.85 6.45
N GLY A 184 -4.72 -2.23 7.49
CA GLY A 184 -3.27 -2.14 7.69
C GLY A 184 -2.63 -3.51 7.83
N ALA A 185 -3.22 -4.39 8.65
CA ALA A 185 -2.74 -5.77 8.80
C ALA A 185 -2.71 -6.54 7.46
N SER A 186 -3.68 -6.29 6.58
CA SER A 186 -3.72 -6.89 5.25
C SER A 186 -2.63 -6.35 4.33
N VAL A 187 -2.37 -5.04 4.37
CA VAL A 187 -1.26 -4.42 3.62
C VAL A 187 0.07 -5.01 4.07
N VAL A 188 0.31 -5.16 5.37
CA VAL A 188 1.55 -5.74 5.92
C VAL A 188 1.76 -7.17 5.41
N VAL A 189 0.74 -8.02 5.47
CA VAL A 189 0.82 -9.43 5.03
C VAL A 189 1.07 -9.54 3.52
N GLU A 190 0.33 -8.80 2.70
CA GLU A 190 0.49 -8.86 1.24
C GLU A 190 1.79 -8.20 0.77
N LEU A 191 2.26 -7.16 1.47
CA LEU A 191 3.56 -6.54 1.20
C LEU A 191 4.71 -7.52 1.46
N ALA A 192 4.63 -8.34 2.51
CA ALA A 192 5.60 -9.39 2.75
C ALA A 192 5.69 -10.36 1.57
N ARG A 193 4.55 -10.76 0.99
CA ARG A 193 4.51 -11.60 -0.22
C ARG A 193 5.12 -10.88 -1.43
N ALA A 194 4.72 -9.64 -1.67
CA ALA A 194 5.20 -8.86 -2.82
C ALA A 194 6.72 -8.68 -2.79
N LEU A 195 7.28 -8.38 -1.61
CA LEU A 195 8.72 -8.21 -1.41
C LEU A 195 9.49 -9.53 -1.40
N GLN A 196 8.88 -10.65 -1.02
CA GLN A 196 9.55 -11.95 -1.13
C GLN A 196 9.92 -12.27 -2.59
N ALA A 197 9.04 -11.94 -3.54
CA ALA A 197 9.26 -12.15 -4.97
C ALA A 197 10.38 -11.24 -5.54
N ASN A 198 10.53 -10.04 -4.98
CA ASN A 198 11.52 -9.05 -5.40
C ASN A 198 12.16 -8.39 -4.17
N ARG A 199 13.15 -9.06 -3.59
CA ARG A 199 13.70 -8.69 -2.27
C ARG A 199 14.38 -7.31 -2.28
N PRO A 200 14.09 -6.45 -1.28
CA PRO A 200 14.83 -5.22 -1.08
C PRO A 200 16.24 -5.50 -0.53
N LYS A 201 17.15 -4.53 -0.67
CA LYS A 201 18.52 -4.66 -0.12
C LYS A 201 18.56 -4.50 1.41
N VAL A 202 17.66 -3.69 1.96
CA VAL A 202 17.45 -3.55 3.39
C VAL A 202 16.74 -4.76 3.98
N GLY A 203 16.78 -4.90 5.30
CA GLY A 203 15.90 -5.79 6.04
C GLY A 203 14.54 -5.14 6.25
N VAL A 204 13.47 -5.90 6.16
CA VAL A 204 12.11 -5.43 6.45
C VAL A 204 11.54 -6.25 7.59
N ILE A 205 11.12 -5.56 8.65
CA ILE A 205 10.48 -6.15 9.82
C ILE A 205 8.99 -5.81 9.73
N PHE A 206 8.18 -6.80 9.40
CA PHE A 206 6.74 -6.71 9.40
C PHE A 206 6.23 -6.92 10.82
N VAL A 207 5.53 -5.95 11.38
CA VAL A 207 5.00 -6.04 12.75
C VAL A 207 3.50 -5.87 12.74
N LEU A 208 2.78 -6.90 13.21
CA LEU A 208 1.36 -6.78 13.51
C LEU A 208 1.23 -6.54 15.02
N PHE A 209 0.93 -5.30 15.41
CA PHE A 209 0.82 -4.87 16.80
C PHE A 209 -0.50 -5.34 17.43
N ASP A 210 -0.44 -5.86 18.64
CA ASP A 210 -1.62 -6.29 19.39
C ASP A 210 -1.94 -5.29 20.52
N GLY A 211 -3.21 -5.01 20.74
CA GLY A 211 -3.67 -4.16 21.82
C GLY A 211 -3.51 -2.67 21.54
N GLU A 212 -3.69 -2.26 20.30
CA GLU A 212 -3.72 -0.85 19.93
C GLU A 212 -5.06 -0.22 20.37
N ASP A 213 -6.19 -0.89 20.15
CA ASP A 213 -7.51 -0.24 20.21
C ASP A 213 -8.38 -0.70 21.39
N TYR A 214 -7.81 -1.08 22.54
CA TYR A 214 -8.66 -1.62 23.62
C TYR A 214 -9.55 -0.53 24.23
N GLY A 215 -8.98 0.64 24.53
CA GLY A 215 -9.71 1.82 24.99
C GLY A 215 -10.57 1.64 26.25
N PRO A 216 -11.46 2.61 26.53
CA PRO A 216 -11.58 3.91 25.87
C PRO A 216 -10.54 4.94 26.34
N GLY A 217 -9.77 4.63 27.38
CA GLY A 217 -8.67 5.47 27.86
C GLY A 217 -7.38 5.20 27.08
N ILE A 218 -6.57 6.23 26.91
CA ILE A 218 -5.26 6.16 26.22
C ILE A 218 -4.26 5.23 26.95
N ASP A 219 -4.45 5.01 28.25
CA ASP A 219 -3.71 4.05 29.08
C ASP A 219 -3.99 2.57 28.70
N ARG A 220 -4.90 2.36 27.75
CA ARG A 220 -5.34 1.06 27.24
C ARG A 220 -5.22 1.01 25.72
N MET A 221 -4.31 1.80 25.15
CA MET A 221 -4.03 1.83 23.73
C MET A 221 -2.54 1.62 23.48
N PHE A 222 -2.18 1.30 22.24
CA PHE A 222 -0.79 1.19 21.75
C PHE A 222 0.11 0.21 22.51
N MET A 223 -0.47 -0.78 23.20
CA MET A 223 0.28 -1.66 24.10
C MET A 223 1.33 -2.48 23.35
N GLY A 224 0.99 -2.94 22.14
CA GLY A 224 1.86 -3.70 21.26
C GLY A 224 3.05 -2.91 20.75
N SER A 225 2.82 -1.70 20.24
CA SER A 225 3.89 -0.84 19.73
C SER A 225 4.78 -0.31 20.85
N GLU A 226 4.23 0.02 22.02
CA GLU A 226 5.02 0.39 23.20
C GLU A 226 5.95 -0.75 23.61
N TYR A 227 5.41 -1.97 23.72
CA TYR A 227 6.21 -3.14 24.07
C TYR A 227 7.28 -3.45 23.02
N TYR A 228 6.93 -3.41 21.73
CA TYR A 228 7.88 -3.65 20.64
C TYR A 228 8.99 -2.59 20.61
N GLY A 229 8.66 -1.32 20.76
CA GLY A 229 9.64 -0.23 20.76
C GLY A 229 10.66 -0.35 21.90
N ALA A 230 10.20 -0.79 23.08
CA ALA A 230 11.07 -1.07 24.22
C ALA A 230 11.87 -2.38 24.08
N HIS A 231 11.35 -3.36 23.35
CA HIS A 231 11.95 -4.69 23.19
C HIS A 231 12.03 -5.12 21.71
N PRO A 232 12.75 -4.37 20.85
CA PRO A 232 12.71 -4.62 19.42
C PRO A 232 13.33 -5.98 19.07
N ILE A 233 12.68 -6.72 18.18
CA ILE A 233 13.12 -8.03 17.71
C ILE A 233 13.14 -8.05 16.16
N PRO A 234 14.21 -8.54 15.51
CA PRO A 234 15.42 -9.15 16.07
C PRO A 234 16.45 -8.13 16.56
N SER A 235 16.28 -6.84 16.24
CA SER A 235 17.15 -5.75 16.63
C SER A 235 16.41 -4.41 16.48
N LYS A 236 16.90 -3.34 17.11
CA LYS A 236 16.35 -2.00 16.92
C LYS A 236 16.37 -1.59 15.43
N PRO A 237 15.23 -1.18 14.84
CA PRO A 237 15.18 -0.72 13.46
C PRO A 237 15.75 0.69 13.30
N SER A 238 16.05 1.08 12.06
CA SER A 238 16.48 2.44 11.72
C SER A 238 15.33 3.43 11.65
N GLU A 239 14.18 2.98 11.14
CA GLU A 239 12.95 3.76 11.00
C GLU A 239 11.75 2.81 10.94
N ALA A 240 10.55 3.33 11.16
CA ALA A 240 9.29 2.60 11.11
C ALA A 240 8.22 3.34 10.30
N ILE A 241 7.40 2.57 9.60
CA ILE A 241 6.23 3.05 8.86
C ILE A 241 5.04 2.28 9.43
N VAL A 242 4.15 2.99 10.13
CA VAL A 242 2.87 2.46 10.58
C VAL A 242 1.82 2.74 9.51
N VAL A 243 0.91 1.79 9.33
CA VAL A 243 -0.16 1.83 8.35
C VAL A 243 -1.47 1.56 9.07
N ASP A 244 -2.35 2.55 9.10
CA ASP A 244 -3.62 2.47 9.80
C ASP A 244 -4.79 3.02 8.96
N MET A 245 -5.96 2.39 9.06
CA MET A 245 -7.20 2.82 8.39
C MET A 245 -7.08 3.11 6.87
N VAL A 246 -6.25 2.36 6.14
CA VAL A 246 -5.92 2.59 4.72
C VAL A 246 -6.84 1.87 3.72
N GLY A 247 -7.93 1.31 4.19
CA GLY A 247 -8.90 0.55 3.41
C GLY A 247 -10.03 1.39 2.82
N ASP A 248 -10.31 2.61 3.29
CA ASP A 248 -11.47 3.41 2.85
C ASP A 248 -11.58 3.48 1.32
N ALA A 249 -12.75 3.16 0.77
CA ALA A 249 -13.02 3.27 -0.66
C ALA A 249 -12.83 4.69 -1.22
N ASN A 250 -12.89 5.73 -0.38
CA ASN A 250 -12.59 7.12 -0.75
C ASN A 250 -11.27 7.64 -0.18
N LEU A 251 -10.27 6.76 -0.07
CA LEU A 251 -8.97 7.00 0.56
C LEU A 251 -8.35 8.37 0.28
N ASN A 252 -8.04 9.10 1.35
CA ASN A 252 -7.27 10.33 1.34
C ASN A 252 -6.30 10.38 2.54
N ILE A 253 -5.00 10.25 2.26
CA ILE A 253 -3.94 10.16 3.25
C ILE A 253 -3.16 11.49 3.25
N PRO A 254 -3.47 12.44 4.14
CA PRO A 254 -2.66 13.64 4.32
C PRO A 254 -1.39 13.33 5.15
N LYS A 255 -0.42 14.25 5.15
CA LYS A 255 0.77 14.13 5.99
C LYS A 255 0.42 14.39 7.46
N GLU A 256 0.58 13.38 8.31
CA GLU A 256 0.35 13.49 9.76
C GLU A 256 1.43 14.37 10.43
N PRO A 257 1.09 15.39 11.23
CA PRO A 257 2.04 16.33 11.84
C PRO A 257 3.15 15.72 12.72
N GLY A 258 2.86 14.70 13.52
CA GLY A 258 3.83 13.99 14.36
C GLY A 258 4.88 13.26 13.52
N SER A 259 4.46 12.66 12.42
CA SER A 259 5.26 11.99 11.41
C SER A 259 6.19 12.96 10.68
N VAL A 260 5.67 14.11 10.25
CA VAL A 260 6.47 15.18 9.64
C VAL A 260 7.51 15.72 10.63
N SER A 261 7.16 15.80 11.91
CA SER A 261 8.06 16.26 12.96
C SER A 261 9.14 15.22 13.30
N SER A 262 8.80 13.92 13.25
CA SER A 262 9.72 12.80 13.53
C SER A 262 10.70 12.55 12.41
N ASP A 263 10.21 12.40 11.18
CA ASP A 263 11.03 12.14 10.00
C ASP A 263 10.43 12.75 8.72
N PRO A 264 10.64 14.05 8.47
CA PRO A 264 10.10 14.72 7.29
C PRO A 264 10.67 14.15 5.99
N LYS A 265 11.89 13.60 6.02
CA LYS A 265 12.54 13.01 4.83
C LYS A 265 11.87 11.71 4.45
N LEU A 266 11.52 10.88 5.43
CA LEU A 266 10.77 9.65 5.21
C LEU A 266 9.37 9.94 4.68
N VAL A 267 8.64 10.88 5.28
CA VAL A 267 7.33 11.33 4.78
C VAL A 267 7.43 11.80 3.33
N ASP A 268 8.36 12.70 3.01
CA ASP A 268 8.52 13.19 1.64
C ASP A 268 8.92 12.09 0.67
N ALA A 269 9.76 11.14 1.08
CA ALA A 269 10.16 10.02 0.23
C ALA A 269 8.97 9.10 -0.13
N ILE A 270 8.09 8.79 0.84
CA ILE A 270 6.89 7.99 0.61
C ILE A 270 5.90 8.73 -0.29
N TRP A 271 5.59 9.99 0.01
CA TRP A 271 4.66 10.80 -0.79
C TRP A 271 5.16 11.03 -2.22
N ASN A 272 6.47 11.28 -2.39
CA ASN A 272 7.06 11.40 -3.72
C ASN A 272 7.04 10.06 -4.48
N THR A 273 7.19 8.94 -3.77
CA THR A 273 7.06 7.60 -4.37
C THR A 273 5.63 7.37 -4.87
N ALA A 274 4.62 7.69 -4.06
CA ALA A 274 3.22 7.59 -4.45
C ALA A 274 2.89 8.49 -5.65
N SER A 275 3.31 9.76 -5.60
CA SER A 275 3.14 10.72 -6.69
C SER A 275 3.81 10.25 -7.98
N GLY A 276 5.02 9.68 -7.88
CA GLY A 276 5.73 9.10 -9.03
C GLY A 276 5.05 7.86 -9.64
N LEU A 277 4.19 7.18 -8.88
CA LEU A 277 3.31 6.10 -9.36
C LEU A 277 1.96 6.63 -9.88
N GLY A 278 1.70 7.93 -9.76
CA GLY A 278 0.44 8.56 -10.16
C GLY A 278 -0.68 8.47 -9.12
N TYR A 279 -0.36 8.12 -7.87
CA TYR A 279 -1.34 8.01 -6.79
C TYR A 279 -1.56 9.37 -6.11
N TYR A 280 -2.78 9.88 -6.24
CA TYR A 280 -3.19 11.17 -5.68
C TYR A 280 -3.75 11.05 -4.25
N GLN A 281 -4.06 9.83 -3.81
CA GLN A 281 -4.58 9.53 -2.48
C GLN A 281 -3.59 9.93 -1.38
N PHE A 282 -2.29 9.88 -1.67
CA PHE A 282 -1.26 10.48 -0.82
C PHE A 282 -1.26 12.00 -1.01
N SER A 283 -2.12 12.69 -0.27
CA SER A 283 -2.32 14.13 -0.37
C SER A 283 -1.11 14.90 0.15
N PRO A 284 -0.57 15.90 -0.58
CA PRO A 284 0.53 16.72 -0.09
C PRO A 284 0.15 17.66 1.07
N SER A 285 -1.14 17.76 1.42
CA SER A 285 -1.61 18.58 2.54
C SER A 285 -1.23 17.97 3.89
N THR A 286 -1.17 18.80 4.92
CA THR A 286 -1.06 18.35 6.32
C THR A 286 -2.45 18.02 6.87
N GLY A 287 -2.55 16.89 7.57
CA GLY A 287 -3.78 16.40 8.19
C GLY A 287 -3.89 16.79 9.68
N PRO A 288 -4.82 16.18 10.42
CA PRO A 288 -4.87 16.31 11.88
C PRO A 288 -3.69 15.60 12.53
N THR A 289 -3.32 16.02 13.75
CA THR A 289 -2.43 15.25 14.61
C THR A 289 -3.15 14.02 15.13
N VAL A 290 -2.52 12.86 15.00
CA VAL A 290 -3.07 11.57 15.44
C VAL A 290 -2.10 10.95 16.46
N MET A 291 -2.62 10.52 17.61
CA MET A 291 -1.89 9.62 18.50
C MET A 291 -2.17 8.20 18.06
N ASP A 292 -1.11 7.48 17.72
CA ASP A 292 -1.19 6.13 17.15
C ASP A 292 0.10 5.34 17.53
N ASP A 293 0.21 4.07 17.17
CA ASP A 293 1.35 3.18 17.39
C ASP A 293 2.69 3.81 17.01
N HIS A 294 2.73 4.65 15.96
CA HIS A 294 3.95 5.36 15.57
C HIS A 294 4.46 6.31 16.68
N THR A 295 3.56 6.91 17.48
CA THR A 295 3.90 7.77 18.62
C THR A 295 4.62 6.98 19.71
N SER A 296 4.16 5.75 19.99
CA SER A 296 4.83 4.85 20.94
C SER A 296 6.25 4.49 20.49
N LEU A 297 6.47 4.27 19.20
CA LEU A 297 7.80 4.01 18.65
C LEU A 297 8.71 5.24 18.74
N GLN A 298 8.18 6.44 18.46
CA GLN A 298 8.91 7.70 18.61
C GLN A 298 9.37 7.93 20.05
N ASN A 299 8.51 7.63 21.04
CA ASN A 299 8.84 7.72 22.46
C ASN A 299 9.99 6.77 22.87
N GLN A 300 10.20 5.68 22.12
CA GLN A 300 11.32 4.74 22.30
C GLN A 300 12.55 5.11 21.45
N GLY A 301 12.53 6.29 20.84
CA GLY A 301 13.60 6.82 20.00
C GLY A 301 13.79 6.04 18.70
N ILE A 302 12.69 5.55 18.11
CA ILE A 302 12.63 5.01 16.75
C ILE A 302 11.94 6.06 15.88
N PRO A 303 12.60 6.65 14.87
CA PRO A 303 11.93 7.51 13.89
C PRO A 303 10.76 6.74 13.26
N ALA A 304 9.56 7.27 13.33
CA ALA A 304 8.37 6.59 12.86
C ALA A 304 7.37 7.56 12.24
N ILE A 305 6.74 7.13 11.16
CA ILE A 305 5.66 7.84 10.49
C ILE A 305 4.39 7.00 10.50
N ASP A 306 3.26 7.67 10.32
CA ASP A 306 1.94 7.09 10.15
C ASP A 306 1.35 7.41 8.77
N ILE A 307 0.79 6.39 8.15
CA ILE A 307 0.04 6.45 6.90
C ILE A 307 -1.40 6.14 7.27
N ILE A 308 -2.17 7.20 7.51
CA ILE A 308 -3.54 7.10 8.01
C ILE A 308 -4.52 8.01 7.25
N ASP A 309 -5.73 7.50 7.04
CA ASP A 309 -6.90 8.27 6.64
C ASP A 309 -7.85 8.44 7.83
N PHE A 310 -7.58 9.45 8.65
CA PHE A 310 -8.32 9.67 9.90
C PHE A 310 -9.67 10.37 9.70
N GLU A 311 -9.91 11.00 8.54
CA GLU A 311 -11.20 11.62 8.22
C GLU A 311 -12.21 10.58 7.73
N TYR A 312 -12.50 9.60 8.57
CA TYR A 312 -13.28 8.41 8.24
C TYR A 312 -14.55 8.31 9.10
N PRO A 313 -15.75 8.69 8.58
CA PRO A 313 -16.98 8.70 9.37
C PRO A 313 -17.36 7.36 10.07
N PRO A 314 -17.05 6.17 9.52
CA PRO A 314 -17.31 4.91 10.20
C PRO A 314 -16.35 4.57 11.37
N TRP A 315 -15.30 5.36 11.62
CA TRP A 315 -14.34 5.15 12.70
C TRP A 315 -15.01 4.95 14.06
N HIS A 316 -14.61 3.90 14.78
CA HIS A 316 -15.21 3.49 16.07
C HIS A 316 -16.75 3.33 16.05
N THR A 317 -17.33 3.00 14.90
CA THR A 317 -18.76 2.69 14.76
C THR A 317 -18.97 1.26 14.29
N LEU A 318 -20.22 0.79 14.34
CA LEU A 318 -20.62 -0.49 13.77
C LEU A 318 -20.61 -0.49 12.24
N GLN A 319 -20.44 0.68 11.61
CA GLN A 319 -20.37 0.82 10.16
C GLN A 319 -18.96 0.60 9.62
N ASP A 320 -17.94 0.45 10.46
CA ASP A 320 -16.61 0.04 9.99
C ASP A 320 -16.63 -1.42 9.52
N THR A 321 -17.02 -1.60 8.26
CA THR A 321 -17.43 -2.85 7.63
C THR A 321 -16.80 -2.98 6.26
N VAL A 322 -16.71 -4.22 5.75
CA VAL A 322 -16.00 -4.55 4.50
C VAL A 322 -16.49 -3.72 3.30
N ASP A 323 -17.78 -3.37 3.24
CA ASP A 323 -18.34 -2.58 2.13
C ASP A 323 -17.90 -1.10 2.14
N LYS A 324 -17.25 -0.63 3.20
CA LYS A 324 -16.60 0.68 3.24
C LYS A 324 -15.17 0.64 2.72
N CYS A 325 -14.61 -0.54 2.53
CA CYS A 325 -13.23 -0.71 2.11
C CYS A 325 -13.13 -1.05 0.61
N SER A 326 -11.99 -0.74 -0.02
CA SER A 326 -11.71 -1.11 -1.41
C SER A 326 -10.36 -1.82 -1.60
N PRO A 327 -10.27 -2.80 -2.52
CA PRO A 327 -8.98 -3.38 -2.91
C PRO A 327 -8.05 -2.34 -3.54
N GLU A 328 -8.57 -1.35 -4.26
CA GLU A 328 -7.80 -0.29 -4.89
C GLU A 328 -7.05 0.58 -3.88
N SER A 329 -7.69 0.93 -2.75
CA SER A 329 -7.07 1.70 -1.66
C SER A 329 -5.89 0.95 -1.05
N LEU A 330 -6.09 -0.34 -0.74
CA LEU A 330 -5.02 -1.20 -0.22
C LEU A 330 -3.88 -1.33 -1.22
N GLU A 331 -4.19 -1.42 -2.53
CA GLU A 331 -3.19 -1.50 -3.59
C GLU A 331 -2.34 -0.24 -3.70
N VAL A 332 -2.96 0.94 -3.63
CA VAL A 332 -2.27 2.23 -3.67
C VAL A 332 -1.22 2.34 -2.57
N VAL A 333 -1.59 1.99 -1.34
CA VAL A 333 -0.67 2.01 -0.20
C VAL A 333 0.41 0.93 -0.34
N GLY A 334 -0.01 -0.31 -0.62
CA GLY A 334 0.89 -1.44 -0.74
C GLY A 334 1.94 -1.28 -1.84
N ARG A 335 1.55 -0.81 -3.03
CA ARG A 335 2.47 -0.57 -4.16
C ARG A 335 3.41 0.60 -3.89
N THR A 336 2.95 1.64 -3.20
CA THR A 336 3.81 2.75 -2.76
C THR A 336 4.93 2.23 -1.86
N LEU A 337 4.57 1.45 -0.82
CA LEU A 337 5.54 0.87 0.11
C LEU A 337 6.47 -0.13 -0.57
N GLU A 338 5.93 -0.98 -1.46
CA GLU A 338 6.74 -1.92 -2.23
C GLU A 338 7.79 -1.19 -3.08
N LYS A 339 7.37 -0.16 -3.82
CA LYS A 339 8.27 0.63 -4.66
C LYS A 339 9.34 1.32 -3.82
N TYR A 340 8.95 1.94 -2.71
CA TYR A 340 9.85 2.63 -1.81
C TYR A 340 10.92 1.68 -1.25
N LEU A 341 10.50 0.58 -0.61
CA LEU A 341 11.41 -0.36 0.07
C LEU A 341 12.38 -1.02 -0.91
N ARG A 342 11.93 -1.35 -2.12
CA ARG A 342 12.78 -1.92 -3.17
C ARG A 342 13.79 -0.93 -3.73
N GLY A 343 13.48 0.37 -3.67
CA GLY A 343 14.36 1.46 -4.12
C GLY A 343 15.49 1.80 -3.16
N LEU A 344 15.43 1.32 -1.92
CA LEU A 344 16.41 1.68 -0.90
C LEU A 344 17.79 1.03 -1.12
N PRO A 345 18.88 1.77 -0.84
CA PRO A 345 20.21 1.18 -0.78
C PRO A 345 20.33 0.21 0.40
N GLY A 346 21.20 -0.79 0.27
CA GLY A 346 21.46 -1.79 1.32
C GLY A 346 22.43 -1.29 2.38
#